data_AF-A0A971TIW4-F1
#
_entry.id   AF-A0A971TIW4-F1
#
_cell.length_a   1.000
_cell.length_b   1.000
_cell.length_c   1.000
_cell.angle_alpha   90.00
_cell.angle_beta   90.00
_cell.angle_gamma   90.00
#
_symmetry.space_group_name_H-M   'P 1'
#
loop_
_entity.id
_entity.type
_entity.pdbx_description
1 polymer ?
#
loop_
_entity_poly.entity_id
_entity_poly.type
_entity_poly.pdbx_seq_one_letter_code
_entity_poly.pdbx_strand_id
1 'polypeptide(L)'
;MASRMKPFKPNTYPTMGVEQEFHLIDPRTGQLAPRMEEVWKRLEGWANESACYELILSVIEMRSRVCRTADQLLDDVIQSRRDLAEACRQVGVLAVAAGSHPYADWTNQPIVQTEHYRWLAEHYVDVARRLIAFGLHVHVGMRSADGAMYVMRQMCRWVYPLLALSANSPFLDGRRTGLASTRQMLMNAMPRTMTPPDFHSFAELEAYYGKLHETGDVARPGDLWWAVRIQPPLGTIEFRCFDLPTDVRRAAALAAVIQAAMATLQDDFEAGREPERLVEHYLDQNRWKATRYDLDARIIEPHTGEILTVRDQLLRLFDRIEPKAKELESDHHLAFARHMLTAETESRQQVRFYEQNGRDLRQLELELARRTMDF
;
A
#
# COMPACT_ATOMS: atom_id res chain seq x y z
N MET A 1 -15.22 -26.00 14.88
CA MET A 1 -15.92 -24.73 14.62
C MET A 1 -15.02 -23.56 15.02
N ALA A 2 -14.04 -23.22 14.17
CA ALA A 2 -13.12 -22.10 14.42
C ALA A 2 -12.87 -21.28 13.14
N SER A 3 -13.89 -21.12 12.29
CA SER A 3 -13.77 -20.51 10.95
C SER A 3 -14.51 -19.18 10.76
N ARG A 4 -15.05 -18.58 11.83
CA ARG A 4 -15.75 -17.29 11.70
C ARG A 4 -14.75 -16.15 11.70
N MET A 5 -14.85 -15.30 10.67
CA MET A 5 -14.28 -13.96 10.69
C MET A 5 -14.63 -13.31 12.04
N LYS A 6 -13.63 -12.72 12.70
CA LYS A 6 -13.88 -12.12 14.02
C LYS A 6 -14.90 -10.98 13.86
N PRO A 7 -15.71 -10.68 14.91
CA PRO A 7 -16.67 -9.59 14.85
C PRO A 7 -16.00 -8.26 14.51
N PHE A 8 -16.73 -7.42 13.77
CA PHE A 8 -16.31 -6.06 13.48
C PHE A 8 -16.30 -5.22 14.76
N LYS A 9 -15.19 -4.54 15.06
CA LYS A 9 -15.05 -3.63 16.21
C LYS A 9 -15.29 -2.18 15.76
N PRO A 10 -16.39 -1.52 16.11
CA PRO A 10 -16.64 -0.12 15.72
C PRO A 10 -15.53 0.85 16.14
N ASN A 11 -15.20 1.81 15.27
CA ASN A 11 -14.40 2.99 15.59
C ASN A 11 -15.27 4.25 15.48
N THR A 12 -15.32 5.05 16.54
CA THR A 12 -16.19 6.25 16.59
C THR A 12 -15.58 7.47 15.87
N TYR A 13 -14.30 7.41 15.53
CA TYR A 13 -13.57 8.43 14.79
C TYR A 13 -12.79 7.75 13.65
N PRO A 14 -12.63 8.39 12.48
CA PRO A 14 -11.84 7.85 11.37
C PRO A 14 -10.35 7.98 11.67
N THR A 15 -9.86 7.32 12.73
CA THR A 15 -8.42 7.24 13.01
C THR A 15 -7.70 6.55 11.87
N MET A 16 -6.43 6.89 11.66
CA MET A 16 -5.60 6.29 10.63
C MET A 16 -4.38 5.59 11.22
N GLY A 17 -3.83 4.63 10.48
CA GLY A 17 -2.50 4.06 10.72
C GLY A 17 -1.93 3.54 9.42
N VAL A 18 -0.62 3.38 9.33
CA VAL A 18 0.05 2.86 8.13
C VAL A 18 0.96 1.69 8.43
N GLU A 19 1.13 0.83 7.44
CA GLU A 19 2.14 -0.22 7.40
C GLU A 19 3.13 0.13 6.28
N GLN A 20 4.43 0.13 6.60
CA GLN A 20 5.50 0.43 5.66
C GLN A 20 6.40 -0.78 5.49
N GLU A 21 6.47 -1.34 4.29
CA GLU A 21 7.31 -2.49 3.96
C GLU A 21 8.66 -2.00 3.39
N PHE A 22 9.72 -2.06 4.19
CA PHE A 22 11.07 -1.68 3.74
C PHE A 22 11.86 -2.91 3.35
N HIS A 23 12.55 -2.84 2.21
CA HIS A 23 13.55 -3.85 1.89
C HIS A 23 14.93 -3.44 2.37
N LEU A 24 15.69 -4.44 2.80
CA LEU A 24 17.02 -4.29 3.37
C LEU A 24 18.06 -4.63 2.32
N ILE A 25 19.09 -3.80 2.18
CA ILE A 25 20.17 -4.00 1.21
C ILE A 25 21.55 -4.01 1.85
N ASP A 26 22.48 -4.74 1.24
CA ASP A 26 23.91 -4.62 1.52
C ASP A 26 24.45 -3.31 0.88
N PRO A 27 25.03 -2.38 1.66
CA PRO A 27 25.52 -1.10 1.14
C PRO A 27 26.67 -1.23 0.12
N ARG A 28 27.36 -2.37 0.08
CA ARG A 28 28.46 -2.63 -0.86
C ARG A 28 27.94 -3.08 -2.21
N THR A 29 26.90 -3.90 -2.26
CA THR A 29 26.42 -4.53 -3.51
C THR A 29 25.10 -3.96 -3.99
N GLY A 30 24.33 -3.31 -3.10
CA GLY A 30 22.94 -2.92 -3.29
C GLY A 30 21.98 -4.10 -3.48
N GLN A 31 22.42 -5.34 -3.21
CA GLN A 31 21.55 -6.51 -3.25
C GLN A 31 20.74 -6.62 -1.96
N LEU A 32 19.58 -7.28 -2.04
CA LEU A 32 18.78 -7.64 -0.88
C LEU A 32 19.61 -8.41 0.16
N ALA A 33 19.45 -8.04 1.42
CA ALA A 33 20.14 -8.62 2.56
C ALA A 33 19.13 -9.26 3.52
N PRO A 34 19.12 -10.60 3.69
CA PRO A 34 18.16 -11.30 4.53
C PRO A 34 18.50 -11.20 6.03
N ARG A 35 18.56 -9.96 6.54
CA ARG A 35 18.99 -9.66 7.92
C ARG A 35 17.90 -8.96 8.75
N MET A 36 16.63 -9.12 8.38
CA MET A 36 15.53 -8.48 9.09
C MET A 36 15.50 -8.83 10.59
N GLU A 37 15.69 -10.09 10.97
CA GLU A 37 15.69 -10.48 12.39
C GLU A 37 16.82 -9.82 13.19
N GLU A 38 17.97 -9.61 12.57
CA GLU A 38 19.09 -8.92 13.20
C GLU A 38 18.76 -7.45 13.42
N VAL A 39 18.11 -6.80 12.44
CA VAL A 39 17.64 -5.41 12.56
C VAL A 39 16.55 -5.30 13.63
N TRP A 40 15.57 -6.21 13.63
CA TRP A 40 14.48 -6.21 14.60
C TRP A 40 15.00 -6.32 16.04
N LYS A 41 16.02 -7.16 16.30
CA LYS A 41 16.68 -7.26 17.62
C LYS A 41 17.34 -5.97 18.10
N ARG A 42 17.56 -4.98 17.23
CA ARG A 42 18.11 -3.65 17.58
C ARG A 42 17.04 -2.58 17.80
N LEU A 43 15.79 -2.86 17.43
CA LEU A 43 14.68 -1.95 17.70
C LEU A 43 14.29 -2.05 19.18
N GLU A 44 13.93 -0.92 19.77
CA GLU A 44 13.49 -0.81 21.16
C GLU A 44 12.11 -0.13 21.26
N GLY A 45 11.43 -0.33 22.40
CA GLY A 45 10.13 0.29 22.68
C GLY A 45 9.10 0.05 21.59
N TRP A 46 8.40 1.12 21.19
CA TRP A 46 7.35 1.03 20.17
C TRP A 46 7.88 0.53 18.82
N ALA A 47 9.10 0.92 18.42
CA ALA A 47 9.65 0.47 17.15
C ALA A 47 9.75 -1.07 17.09
N ASN A 48 10.15 -1.70 18.21
CA ASN A 48 10.20 -3.15 18.33
C ASN A 48 8.82 -3.81 18.24
N GLU A 49 7.82 -3.24 18.94
CA GLU A 49 6.43 -3.74 18.94
C GLU A 49 5.74 -3.55 17.58
N SER A 50 6.12 -2.49 16.87
CA SER A 50 5.57 -2.13 15.57
C SER A 50 6.14 -2.94 14.41
N ALA A 51 7.33 -3.51 14.57
CA ALA A 51 7.96 -4.31 13.54
C ALA A 51 7.23 -5.66 13.37
N CYS A 52 7.20 -6.19 12.14
CA CYS A 52 6.85 -7.58 11.90
C CYS A 52 7.50 -8.16 10.66
N TYR A 53 7.32 -9.48 10.54
CA TYR A 53 7.63 -10.23 9.33
C TYR A 53 6.68 -9.89 8.20
N GLU A 54 7.24 -9.65 7.03
CA GLU A 54 6.61 -9.89 5.73
C GLU A 54 7.09 -11.26 5.17
N LEU A 55 6.78 -11.60 3.92
CA LEU A 55 7.06 -12.91 3.32
C LEU A 55 8.55 -13.33 3.34
N ILE A 56 9.48 -12.43 3.08
CA ILE A 56 10.93 -12.73 2.95
C ILE A 56 11.76 -12.05 4.02
N LEU A 57 12.89 -12.66 4.42
CA LEU A 57 13.77 -12.15 5.47
C LEU A 57 14.57 -10.89 5.10
N SER A 58 14.46 -10.44 3.85
CA SER A 58 15.04 -9.19 3.37
C SER A 58 14.08 -8.00 3.52
N VAL A 59 12.91 -8.20 4.12
CA VAL A 59 11.88 -7.16 4.30
C VAL A 59 11.52 -7.03 5.76
N ILE A 60 11.44 -5.79 6.24
CA ILE A 60 10.90 -5.44 7.54
C ILE A 60 9.68 -4.53 7.35
N GLU A 61 8.55 -4.94 7.90
CA GLU A 61 7.35 -4.10 7.95
C GLU A 61 7.33 -3.34 9.27
N MET A 62 7.07 -2.03 9.21
CA MET A 62 6.92 -1.15 10.36
C MET A 62 5.50 -0.57 10.38
N ARG A 63 4.77 -0.78 11.49
CA ARG A 63 3.43 -0.20 11.70
C ARG A 63 3.50 1.14 12.42
N SER A 64 2.69 2.10 12.00
CA SER A 64 2.53 3.33 12.78
C SER A 64 1.66 3.09 14.02
N ARG A 65 1.69 4.05 14.94
CA ARG A 65 0.62 4.20 15.94
C ARG A 65 -0.72 4.53 15.26
N VAL A 66 -1.80 4.36 16.01
CA VAL A 66 -3.14 4.82 15.61
C VAL A 66 -3.23 6.33 15.83
N CYS A 67 -3.32 7.09 14.75
CA CYS A 67 -3.28 8.55 14.73
C CYS A 67 -4.68 9.13 14.45
N ARG A 68 -4.96 10.32 14.97
CA ARG A 68 -6.20 11.05 14.66
C ARG A 68 -6.03 12.00 13.48
N THR A 69 -4.85 12.57 13.33
CA THR A 69 -4.51 13.53 12.26
C THR A 69 -3.33 13.03 11.43
N ALA A 70 -3.21 13.55 10.20
CA ALA A 70 -2.11 13.24 9.31
C ALA A 70 -0.75 13.79 9.82
N ASP A 71 -0.75 14.86 10.62
CA ASP A 71 0.48 15.37 11.26
C ASP A 71 1.01 14.41 12.32
N GLN A 72 0.12 13.86 13.17
CA GLN A 72 0.52 12.82 14.12
C GLN A 72 1.09 11.59 13.41
N LEU A 73 0.52 11.23 12.25
CA LEU A 73 1.03 10.14 11.44
C LEU A 73 2.41 10.47 10.85
N LEU A 74 2.60 11.68 10.33
CA LEU A 74 3.88 12.13 9.78
C LEU A 74 4.99 12.06 10.83
N ASP A 75 4.74 12.57 12.03
CA ASP A 75 5.71 12.51 13.14
C ASP A 75 6.07 11.06 13.50
N ASP A 76 5.06 10.17 13.56
CA ASP A 76 5.26 8.76 13.86
C ASP A 76 6.06 8.04 12.76
N VAL A 77 5.77 8.33 11.48
CA VAL A 77 6.50 7.79 10.32
C VAL A 77 7.95 8.26 10.33
N ILE A 78 8.21 9.54 10.61
CA ILE A 78 9.57 10.08 10.73
C ILE A 78 10.32 9.38 11.86
N GLN A 79 9.70 9.26 13.04
CA GLN A 79 10.34 8.59 14.18
C GLN A 79 10.62 7.11 13.88
N SER A 80 9.64 6.40 13.32
CA SER A 80 9.77 5.00 12.91
C SER A 80 10.95 4.78 11.95
N ARG A 81 11.10 5.65 10.95
CA ARG A 81 12.22 5.57 10.00
C ARG A 81 13.56 5.95 10.64
N ARG A 82 13.61 6.88 11.60
CA ARG A 82 14.83 7.17 12.38
C ARG A 82 15.28 5.96 13.21
N ASP A 83 14.34 5.32 13.90
CA ASP A 83 14.62 4.14 14.72
C ASP A 83 15.10 2.98 13.84
N LEU A 84 14.45 2.77 12.68
CA LEU A 84 14.88 1.78 11.69
C LEU A 84 16.27 2.09 11.12
N ALA A 85 16.56 3.36 10.78
CA ALA A 85 17.86 3.76 10.26
C ALA A 85 18.99 3.46 11.26
N GLU A 86 18.77 3.75 12.54
CA GLU A 86 19.74 3.46 13.61
C GLU A 86 19.94 1.95 13.79
N ALA A 87 18.85 1.17 13.81
CA ALA A 87 18.94 -0.29 13.86
C ALA A 87 19.71 -0.86 12.65
N CYS A 88 19.39 -0.41 11.44
CA CYS A 88 20.09 -0.81 10.21
C CYS A 88 21.59 -0.48 10.27
N ARG A 89 21.95 0.70 10.79
CA ARG A 89 23.35 1.14 10.96
C ARG A 89 24.13 0.21 11.88
N GLN A 90 23.53 -0.24 12.99
CA GLN A 90 24.19 -1.14 13.95
C GLN A 90 24.47 -2.53 13.39
N VAL A 91 23.61 -3.01 12.49
CA VAL A 91 23.81 -4.31 11.83
C VAL A 91 24.67 -4.16 10.56
N GLY A 92 24.69 -2.99 9.94
CA GLY A 92 25.42 -2.71 8.69
C GLY A 92 24.64 -3.09 7.43
N VAL A 93 23.36 -2.72 7.37
CA VAL A 93 22.51 -2.72 6.15
C VAL A 93 21.92 -1.33 5.96
N LEU A 94 21.26 -1.11 4.82
CA LEU A 94 20.40 0.06 4.61
C LEU A 94 18.96 -0.42 4.39
N ALA A 95 17.99 0.37 4.83
CA ALA A 95 16.57 0.16 4.51
C ALA A 95 16.14 1.10 3.38
N VAL A 96 15.28 0.62 2.51
CA VAL A 96 14.86 1.33 1.30
C VAL A 96 13.35 1.28 1.16
N ALA A 97 12.77 2.42 0.76
CA ALA A 97 11.38 2.55 0.35
C ALA A 97 11.26 2.57 -1.18
N ALA A 98 10.58 1.56 -1.73
CA ALA A 98 10.21 1.48 -3.14
C ALA A 98 9.03 0.50 -3.31
N GLY A 99 8.48 0.40 -4.52
CA GLY A 99 7.50 -0.66 -4.83
C GLY A 99 8.12 -2.03 -5.17
N SER A 100 9.36 -2.06 -5.63
CA SER A 100 10.11 -3.28 -6.00
C SER A 100 11.61 -3.04 -5.94
N HIS A 101 12.38 -4.13 -5.84
CA HIS A 101 13.84 -4.05 -5.96
C HIS A 101 14.26 -4.08 -7.45
N PRO A 102 15.16 -3.21 -7.93
CA PRO A 102 15.43 -3.08 -9.36
C PRO A 102 16.11 -4.29 -10.01
N TYR A 103 16.95 -5.03 -9.27
CA TYR A 103 17.80 -6.11 -9.82
C TYR A 103 18.04 -7.31 -8.89
N ALA A 104 17.19 -7.52 -7.88
CA ALA A 104 17.39 -8.62 -6.96
C ALA A 104 17.12 -9.96 -7.67
N ASP A 105 17.91 -10.97 -7.32
CA ASP A 105 17.61 -12.34 -7.72
C ASP A 105 16.60 -12.94 -6.72
N TRP A 106 15.38 -13.15 -7.20
CA TRP A 106 14.28 -13.71 -6.42
C TRP A 106 14.52 -15.16 -5.98
N THR A 107 15.37 -15.91 -6.69
CA THR A 107 15.69 -17.30 -6.34
C THR A 107 16.54 -17.41 -5.08
N ASN A 108 17.21 -16.32 -4.70
CA ASN A 108 18.10 -16.25 -3.53
C ASN A 108 17.44 -15.62 -2.30
N GLN A 109 16.11 -15.41 -2.30
CA GLN A 109 15.41 -14.76 -1.19
C GLN A 109 14.82 -15.79 -0.22
N PRO A 110 15.36 -15.92 1.01
CA PRO A 110 14.82 -16.86 1.97
C PRO A 110 13.49 -16.35 2.53
N ILE A 111 12.49 -17.24 2.50
CA ILE A 111 11.16 -17.01 3.08
C ILE A 111 11.24 -17.12 4.61
N VAL A 112 10.43 -16.32 5.29
CA VAL A 112 10.31 -16.37 6.75
C VAL A 112 9.78 -17.73 7.20
N GLN A 113 10.39 -18.29 8.25
CA GLN A 113 10.11 -19.66 8.71
C GLN A 113 8.98 -19.74 9.75
N THR A 114 7.95 -18.89 9.65
CA THR A 114 6.71 -19.07 10.43
C THR A 114 5.84 -20.15 9.76
N GLU A 115 4.90 -20.72 10.53
CA GLU A 115 3.93 -21.69 9.98
C GLU A 115 3.16 -21.10 8.79
N HIS A 116 2.69 -19.86 8.92
CA HIS A 116 1.92 -19.20 7.88
C HIS A 116 2.71 -18.93 6.60
N TYR A 117 3.95 -18.43 6.70
CA TYR A 117 4.75 -18.15 5.51
C TYR A 117 5.26 -19.42 4.81
N ARG A 118 5.50 -20.51 5.56
CA ARG A 118 5.71 -21.84 4.95
C ARG A 118 4.49 -22.31 4.18
N TRP A 119 3.30 -22.17 4.78
CA TRP A 119 2.04 -22.49 4.10
C TRP A 119 1.89 -21.69 2.80
N LEU A 120 2.17 -20.38 2.80
CA LEU A 120 2.16 -19.55 1.59
C LEU A 120 3.17 -20.05 0.54
N ALA A 121 4.39 -20.36 0.94
CA ALA A 121 5.43 -20.86 0.03
C ALA A 121 5.03 -22.18 -0.65
N GLU A 122 4.37 -23.08 0.09
CA GLU A 122 3.89 -24.37 -0.43
C GLU A 122 2.69 -24.21 -1.38
N HIS A 123 1.76 -23.29 -1.08
CA HIS A 123 0.53 -23.14 -1.85
C HIS A 123 0.70 -22.30 -3.12
N TYR A 124 1.58 -21.29 -3.10
CA TYR A 124 1.78 -20.35 -4.21
C TYR A 124 3.12 -20.53 -4.95
N VAL A 125 4.03 -21.31 -4.37
CA VAL A 125 5.29 -21.76 -5.00
C VAL A 125 6.07 -20.58 -5.60
N ASP A 126 6.35 -20.61 -6.91
CA ASP A 126 7.19 -19.61 -7.57
C ASP A 126 6.55 -18.23 -7.61
N VAL A 127 5.22 -18.14 -7.57
CA VAL A 127 4.53 -16.85 -7.51
C VAL A 127 4.85 -16.14 -6.18
N ALA A 128 4.80 -16.87 -5.05
CA ALA A 128 5.20 -16.31 -3.76
C ALA A 128 6.70 -15.98 -3.72
N ARG A 129 7.57 -16.86 -4.22
CA ARG A 129 9.02 -16.61 -4.23
C ARG A 129 9.42 -15.39 -5.05
N ARG A 130 8.66 -15.09 -6.11
CA ARG A 130 8.90 -13.94 -7.00
C ARG A 130 8.30 -12.63 -6.46
N LEU A 131 7.59 -12.67 -5.33
CA LEU A 131 6.93 -11.53 -4.73
C LEU A 131 7.92 -10.62 -3.97
N ILE A 132 8.78 -9.94 -4.73
CA ILE A 132 9.64 -8.86 -4.23
C ILE A 132 8.91 -7.53 -4.46
N ALA A 133 7.86 -7.33 -3.67
CA ALA A 133 6.95 -6.21 -3.76
C ALA A 133 6.82 -5.56 -2.37
N PHE A 134 6.88 -4.23 -2.32
CA PHE A 134 6.86 -3.50 -1.04
C PHE A 134 5.89 -2.32 -1.12
N GLY A 135 5.05 -2.17 -0.12
CA GLY A 135 3.92 -1.26 -0.14
C GLY A 135 3.83 -0.31 1.04
N LEU A 136 2.93 0.65 0.85
CA LEU A 136 2.33 1.43 1.92
C LEU A 136 0.87 0.99 2.05
N HIS A 137 0.48 0.49 3.23
CA HIS A 137 -0.92 0.21 3.54
C HIS A 137 -1.46 1.30 4.44
N VAL A 138 -2.70 1.76 4.19
CA VAL A 138 -3.36 2.77 5.00
C VAL A 138 -4.63 2.19 5.60
N HIS A 139 -4.70 2.13 6.92
CA HIS A 139 -5.91 1.76 7.66
C HIS A 139 -6.69 3.01 8.06
N VAL A 140 -8.02 2.96 7.95
CA VAL A 140 -8.91 3.99 8.50
C VAL A 140 -10.05 3.34 9.27
N GLY A 141 -10.34 3.83 10.48
CA GLY A 141 -11.41 3.34 11.34
C GLY A 141 -12.81 3.65 10.81
N MET A 142 -13.71 2.65 10.81
CA MET A 142 -15.11 2.78 10.38
C MET A 142 -16.08 2.57 11.54
N ARG A 143 -17.25 3.22 11.45
CA ARG A 143 -18.27 3.21 12.51
C ARG A 143 -19.06 1.92 12.62
N SER A 144 -19.19 1.18 11.53
CA SER A 144 -19.98 -0.06 11.47
C SER A 144 -19.48 -0.97 10.34
N ALA A 145 -19.84 -2.25 10.39
CA ALA A 145 -19.53 -3.19 9.31
C ALA A 145 -20.25 -2.82 8.00
N ASP A 146 -21.51 -2.39 8.07
CA ASP A 146 -22.29 -1.99 6.88
C ASP A 146 -21.73 -0.73 6.23
N GLY A 147 -21.35 0.27 7.04
CA GLY A 147 -20.65 1.45 6.55
C GLY A 147 -19.30 1.09 5.93
N ALA A 148 -18.57 0.15 6.55
CA ALA A 148 -17.31 -0.32 6.00
C ALA A 148 -17.48 -1.04 4.65
N MET A 149 -18.55 -1.82 4.46
CA MET A 149 -18.88 -2.45 3.17
C MET A 149 -19.19 -1.40 2.10
N TYR A 150 -19.99 -0.39 2.45
CA TYR A 150 -20.28 0.75 1.57
C TYR A 150 -19.01 1.46 1.12
N VAL A 151 -18.17 1.85 2.08
CA VAL A 151 -16.93 2.59 1.82
C VAL A 151 -15.96 1.73 1.01
N MET A 152 -15.78 0.45 1.34
CA MET A 152 -14.91 -0.47 0.60
C MET A 152 -15.32 -0.52 -0.88
N ARG A 153 -16.62 -0.69 -1.16
CA ARG A 153 -17.16 -0.73 -2.53
C ARG A 153 -16.89 0.57 -3.29
N GLN A 154 -17.15 1.72 -2.67
CA GLN A 154 -16.98 3.01 -3.32
C GLN A 154 -15.49 3.39 -3.50
N MET A 155 -14.62 2.97 -2.59
CA MET A 155 -13.17 3.20 -2.67
C MET A 155 -12.51 2.49 -3.86
N CYS A 156 -13.10 1.40 -4.37
CA CYS A 156 -12.61 0.71 -5.58
C CYS A 156 -12.45 1.65 -6.79
N ARG A 157 -13.27 2.70 -6.90
CA ARG A 157 -13.14 3.74 -7.95
C ARG A 157 -11.76 4.41 -7.95
N TRP A 158 -11.15 4.55 -6.78
CA TRP A 158 -9.97 5.39 -6.59
C TRP A 158 -8.66 4.60 -6.53
N VAL A 159 -8.71 3.26 -6.44
CA VAL A 159 -7.54 2.37 -6.33
C VAL A 159 -6.48 2.68 -7.38
N TYR A 160 -6.83 2.63 -8.66
CA TYR A 160 -5.84 2.78 -9.73
C TYR A 160 -5.38 4.23 -9.98
N PRO A 161 -6.26 5.25 -9.91
CA PRO A 161 -5.78 6.63 -9.89
C PRO A 161 -4.77 6.89 -8.76
N LEU A 162 -5.04 6.38 -7.55
CA LEU A 162 -4.17 6.56 -6.38
C LEU A 162 -2.87 5.74 -6.48
N LEU A 163 -2.90 4.54 -7.07
CA LEU A 163 -1.70 3.77 -7.43
C LEU A 163 -0.74 4.60 -8.31
N ALA A 164 -1.27 5.24 -9.36
CA ALA A 164 -0.46 6.05 -10.27
C ALA A 164 0.21 7.23 -9.53
N LEU A 165 -0.52 7.87 -8.60
CA LEU A 165 0.02 8.95 -7.77
C LEU A 165 1.19 8.50 -6.87
N SER A 166 1.13 7.26 -6.37
CA SER A 166 2.18 6.66 -5.51
C SER A 166 3.32 5.97 -6.26
N ALA A 167 3.26 5.86 -7.60
CA ALA A 167 4.13 4.97 -8.35
C ALA A 167 5.63 5.22 -8.05
N ASN A 168 6.32 4.17 -7.62
CA ASN A 168 7.71 4.20 -7.15
C ASN A 168 8.45 2.88 -7.45
N SER A 169 8.15 2.21 -8.58
CA SER A 169 8.79 0.93 -8.95
C SER A 169 8.93 0.65 -10.46
N PRO A 170 9.73 1.42 -11.21
CA PRO A 170 9.87 1.25 -12.67
C PRO A 170 10.85 0.14 -13.13
N PHE A 171 11.51 -0.55 -12.20
CA PHE A 171 12.55 -1.54 -12.50
C PHE A 171 12.26 -2.90 -11.85
N LEU A 172 12.68 -3.97 -12.52
CA LEU A 172 12.66 -5.34 -12.03
C LEU A 172 13.60 -6.19 -12.88
N ASP A 173 14.19 -7.24 -12.31
CA ASP A 173 15.07 -8.19 -13.00
C ASP A 173 16.24 -7.52 -13.77
N GLY A 174 16.79 -6.44 -13.22
CA GLY A 174 17.96 -5.77 -13.80
C GLY A 174 17.63 -4.88 -14.99
N ARG A 175 16.35 -4.60 -15.25
CA ARG A 175 15.92 -3.78 -16.39
C ARG A 175 14.80 -2.83 -16.05
N ARG A 176 14.68 -1.77 -16.84
CA ARG A 176 13.49 -0.92 -16.88
C ARG A 176 12.33 -1.74 -17.45
N THR A 177 11.22 -1.83 -16.72
CA THR A 177 10.06 -2.64 -17.16
C THR A 177 9.19 -1.90 -18.17
N GLY A 178 9.27 -0.57 -18.16
CA GLY A 178 8.34 0.31 -18.88
C GLY A 178 7.07 0.59 -18.09
N LEU A 179 6.86 -0.04 -16.93
CA LEU A 179 5.77 0.24 -16.00
C LEU A 179 6.15 1.39 -15.07
N ALA A 180 5.15 2.11 -14.56
CA ALA A 180 5.31 3.10 -13.49
C ALA A 180 5.38 2.41 -12.12
N SER A 181 4.49 1.42 -11.89
CA SER A 181 4.53 0.53 -10.73
C SER A 181 4.65 -0.92 -11.17
N THR A 182 5.84 -1.49 -11.00
CA THR A 182 6.06 -2.93 -11.24
C THR A 182 5.55 -3.76 -10.07
N ARG A 183 5.46 -3.17 -8.87
CA ARG A 183 4.79 -3.77 -7.71
C ARG A 183 3.42 -4.32 -8.09
N GLN A 184 2.60 -3.52 -8.77
CA GLN A 184 1.26 -3.95 -9.18
C GLN A 184 1.29 -5.15 -10.12
N MET A 185 2.28 -5.26 -11.01
CA MET A 185 2.45 -6.43 -11.88
C MET A 185 2.78 -7.68 -11.07
N LEU A 186 3.66 -7.58 -10.06
CA LEU A 186 4.01 -8.69 -9.18
C LEU A 186 2.80 -9.13 -8.35
N MET A 187 2.07 -8.18 -7.76
CA MET A 187 0.85 -8.47 -7.01
C MET A 187 -0.21 -9.17 -7.88
N ASN A 188 -0.38 -8.77 -9.15
CA ASN A 188 -1.35 -9.39 -10.05
C ASN A 188 -1.11 -10.88 -10.33
N ALA A 189 0.10 -11.39 -10.08
CA ALA A 189 0.39 -12.81 -10.27
C ALA A 189 -0.20 -13.67 -9.14
N MET A 190 -0.38 -13.09 -7.95
CA MET A 190 -1.03 -13.75 -6.82
C MET A 190 -2.56 -13.69 -6.99
N PRO A 191 -3.31 -14.75 -6.60
CA PRO A 191 -4.76 -14.70 -6.63
C PRO A 191 -5.28 -13.66 -5.62
N ARG A 192 -6.46 -13.09 -5.88
CA ARG A 192 -7.18 -12.21 -4.94
C ARG A 192 -6.41 -10.92 -4.55
N THR A 193 -5.58 -10.37 -5.43
CA THR A 193 -4.81 -9.12 -5.22
C THR A 193 -5.42 -7.85 -5.84
N MET A 194 -6.61 -7.98 -6.41
CA MET A 194 -7.32 -6.94 -7.14
C MET A 194 -8.36 -6.23 -6.25
N THR A 195 -9.25 -5.43 -6.83
CA THR A 195 -10.44 -4.95 -6.10
C THR A 195 -11.27 -6.14 -5.59
N PRO A 196 -11.89 -6.03 -4.40
CA PRO A 196 -12.78 -7.07 -3.90
C PRO A 196 -13.97 -7.29 -4.85
N PRO A 197 -14.54 -8.50 -4.91
CA PRO A 197 -15.84 -8.74 -5.55
C PRO A 197 -16.94 -7.80 -5.02
N ASP A 198 -17.96 -7.53 -5.84
CA ASP A 198 -19.10 -6.68 -5.44
C ASP A 198 -20.06 -7.42 -4.49
N PHE A 199 -19.71 -7.48 -3.20
CA PHE A 199 -20.56 -8.05 -2.15
C PHE A 199 -21.61 -7.03 -1.69
N HIS A 200 -22.84 -7.50 -1.49
CA HIS A 200 -23.97 -6.66 -1.05
C HIS A 200 -24.10 -6.54 0.47
N SER A 201 -23.44 -7.42 1.24
CA SER A 201 -23.49 -7.38 2.71
C SER A 201 -22.24 -7.97 3.34
N PHE A 202 -22.00 -7.65 4.61
CA PHE A 202 -20.92 -8.26 5.37
C PHE A 202 -21.11 -9.78 5.52
N ALA A 203 -22.36 -10.25 5.66
CA ALA A 203 -22.67 -11.67 5.75
C ALA A 203 -22.31 -12.44 4.46
N GLU A 204 -22.46 -11.82 3.30
CA GLU A 204 -22.06 -12.40 2.01
C GLU A 204 -20.53 -12.56 1.93
N LEU A 205 -19.79 -11.52 2.35
CA LEU A 205 -18.33 -11.57 2.46
C LEU A 205 -17.88 -12.67 3.44
N GLU A 206 -18.51 -12.77 4.60
CA GLU A 206 -18.23 -13.83 5.58
C GLU A 206 -18.49 -15.22 5.01
N ALA A 207 -19.58 -15.40 4.25
CA ALA A 207 -19.90 -16.67 3.59
C ALA A 207 -18.85 -17.02 2.52
N TYR A 208 -18.42 -16.04 1.71
CA TYR A 208 -17.35 -16.23 0.73
C TYR A 208 -16.02 -16.61 1.39
N TYR A 209 -15.62 -15.90 2.45
CA TYR A 209 -14.43 -16.25 3.23
C TYR A 209 -14.54 -17.66 3.82
N GLY A 210 -15.71 -18.02 4.37
CA GLY A 210 -15.97 -19.35 4.91
C GLY A 210 -15.73 -20.45 3.86
N LYS A 211 -16.13 -20.21 2.60
CA LYS A 211 -15.88 -21.15 1.50
C LYS A 211 -14.40 -21.27 1.14
N LEU A 212 -13.68 -20.16 1.03
CA LEU A 212 -12.23 -20.20 0.79
C LEU A 212 -11.47 -20.90 1.92
N HIS A 213 -11.95 -20.77 3.16
CA HIS A 213 -11.35 -21.44 4.29
C HIS A 213 -11.65 -22.95 4.27
N GLU A 214 -12.89 -23.35 3.94
CA GLU A 214 -13.28 -24.76 3.78
C GLU A 214 -12.49 -25.48 2.67
N THR A 215 -12.18 -24.79 1.57
CA THR A 215 -11.36 -25.33 0.47
C THR A 215 -9.87 -25.32 0.76
N GLY A 216 -9.43 -24.64 1.83
CA GLY A 216 -8.01 -24.47 2.14
C GLY A 216 -7.32 -23.43 1.27
N ASP A 217 -8.05 -22.56 0.57
CA ASP A 217 -7.49 -21.47 -0.25
C ASP A 217 -6.97 -20.30 0.59
N VAL A 218 -7.48 -20.16 1.83
CA VAL A 218 -7.05 -19.15 2.82
C VAL A 218 -6.93 -19.77 4.22
N ALA A 219 -5.84 -19.46 4.91
CA ALA A 219 -5.62 -19.87 6.29
C ALA A 219 -6.14 -18.81 7.28
N ARG A 220 -6.07 -17.53 6.91
CA ARG A 220 -6.52 -16.39 7.72
C ARG A 220 -7.18 -15.31 6.86
N PRO A 221 -7.98 -14.38 7.44
CA PRO A 221 -8.57 -13.27 6.69
C PRO A 221 -7.54 -12.39 5.94
N GLY A 222 -6.31 -12.33 6.46
CA GLY A 222 -5.19 -11.64 5.83
C GLY A 222 -4.76 -12.20 4.46
N ASP A 223 -5.25 -13.38 4.06
CA ASP A 223 -4.92 -14.03 2.78
C ASP A 223 -5.89 -13.62 1.64
N LEU A 224 -6.80 -12.71 1.95
CA LEU A 224 -7.53 -11.91 0.97
C LEU A 224 -6.68 -10.68 0.67
N TRP A 225 -5.83 -10.69 -0.36
CA TRP A 225 -4.90 -9.59 -0.64
C TRP A 225 -5.51 -8.42 -1.43
N TRP A 226 -6.81 -8.19 -1.28
CA TRP A 226 -7.53 -7.19 -2.05
C TRP A 226 -6.93 -5.78 -1.88
N ALA A 227 -7.02 -4.97 -2.93
CA ALA A 227 -6.51 -3.59 -2.92
C ALA A 227 -7.23 -2.68 -1.90
N VAL A 228 -8.47 -3.02 -1.56
CA VAL A 228 -9.24 -2.41 -0.47
C VAL A 228 -9.88 -3.54 0.33
N ARG A 229 -9.63 -3.60 1.63
CA ARG A 229 -10.01 -4.74 2.47
C ARG A 229 -10.54 -4.30 3.81
N ILE A 230 -11.66 -4.90 4.23
CA ILE A 230 -12.16 -4.73 5.59
C ILE A 230 -11.32 -5.53 6.59
N GLN A 231 -11.05 -4.95 7.75
CA GLN A 231 -10.30 -5.54 8.87
C GLN A 231 -11.17 -5.56 10.12
N PRO A 232 -12.08 -6.54 10.28
CA PRO A 232 -13.07 -6.54 11.36
C PRO A 232 -12.49 -6.45 12.78
N PRO A 233 -11.41 -7.19 13.16
CA PRO A 233 -10.86 -7.08 14.51
C PRO A 233 -10.33 -5.69 14.85
N LEU A 234 -9.87 -4.94 13.83
CA LEU A 234 -9.37 -3.58 13.96
C LEU A 234 -10.49 -2.54 13.80
N GLY A 235 -11.59 -2.92 13.15
CA GLY A 235 -12.64 -1.99 12.79
C GLY A 235 -12.28 -1.05 11.68
N THR A 236 -11.34 -1.43 10.81
CA THR A 236 -10.79 -0.54 9.79
C THR A 236 -11.09 -1.05 8.39
N ILE A 237 -10.98 -0.14 7.42
CA ILE A 237 -10.68 -0.52 6.04
C ILE A 237 -9.20 -0.25 5.80
N GLU A 238 -8.56 -1.19 5.13
CA GLU A 238 -7.17 -1.15 4.74
C GLU A 238 -7.06 -0.95 3.22
N PHE A 239 -6.34 0.10 2.81
CA PHE A 239 -6.06 0.44 1.43
C PHE A 239 -4.62 0.06 1.09
N ARG A 240 -4.43 -0.81 0.10
CA ARG A 240 -3.19 -1.61 -0.07
C ARG A 240 -2.47 -1.42 -1.41
N CYS A 241 -2.90 -0.47 -2.23
CA CYS A 241 -2.40 -0.37 -3.61
C CYS A 241 -1.09 0.42 -3.74
N PHE A 242 -0.69 1.20 -2.74
CA PHE A 242 0.44 2.12 -2.90
C PHE A 242 1.79 1.40 -2.96
N ASP A 243 2.67 1.85 -3.85
CA ASP A 243 4.10 1.61 -3.70
C ASP A 243 4.58 2.44 -2.50
N LEU A 244 5.54 1.94 -1.71
CA LEU A 244 6.07 2.70 -0.57
C LEU A 244 6.89 3.91 -1.07
N PRO A 245 6.51 5.17 -0.73
CA PRO A 245 7.25 6.34 -1.18
C PRO A 245 8.53 6.59 -0.37
N THR A 246 9.55 7.18 -1.00
CA THR A 246 10.77 7.60 -0.28
C THR A 246 10.54 8.84 0.58
N ASP A 247 9.76 9.81 0.10
CA ASP A 247 9.43 11.02 0.85
C ASP A 247 8.31 10.78 1.88
N VAL A 248 8.59 11.01 3.17
CA VAL A 248 7.62 10.85 4.27
C VAL A 248 6.40 11.75 4.14
N ARG A 249 6.54 12.93 3.50
CA ARG A 249 5.43 13.85 3.24
C ARG A 249 4.47 13.27 2.21
N ARG A 250 4.97 12.49 1.24
CA ARG A 250 4.11 11.74 0.30
C ARG A 250 3.34 10.65 1.03
N ALA A 251 3.96 9.91 1.94
CA ALA A 251 3.26 8.90 2.74
C ALA A 251 2.12 9.52 3.57
N ALA A 252 2.40 10.63 4.28
CA ALA A 252 1.39 11.34 5.07
C ALA A 252 0.27 11.92 4.21
N ALA A 253 0.59 12.52 3.06
CA ALA A 253 -0.41 13.06 2.14
C ALA A 253 -1.30 11.98 1.52
N LEU A 254 -0.74 10.83 1.15
CA LEU A 254 -1.52 9.67 0.68
C LEU A 254 -2.46 9.17 1.79
N ALA A 255 -1.99 9.06 3.03
CA ALA A 255 -2.81 8.65 4.16
C ALA A 255 -3.92 9.67 4.49
N ALA A 256 -3.63 10.97 4.42
CA ALA A 256 -4.60 12.04 4.59
C ALA A 256 -5.72 11.98 3.54
N VAL A 257 -5.36 11.76 2.27
CA VAL A 257 -6.33 11.58 1.18
C VAL A 257 -7.23 10.37 1.45
N ILE A 258 -6.66 9.24 1.86
CA ILE A 258 -7.45 8.03 2.19
C ILE A 258 -8.37 8.27 3.39
N GLN A 259 -7.89 8.90 4.46
CA GLN A 259 -8.71 9.24 5.63
C GLN A 259 -9.89 10.13 5.25
N ALA A 260 -9.63 11.23 4.53
CA ALA A 260 -10.67 12.17 4.13
C ALA A 260 -11.66 11.53 3.13
N ALA A 261 -11.18 10.72 2.19
CA ALA A 261 -12.04 9.99 1.25
C ALA A 261 -12.96 9.00 1.94
N MET A 262 -12.41 8.15 2.81
CA MET A 262 -13.21 7.15 3.53
C MET A 262 -14.16 7.79 4.54
N ALA A 263 -13.75 8.86 5.22
CA ALA A 263 -14.64 9.61 6.12
C ALA A 263 -15.77 10.32 5.36
N THR A 264 -15.50 10.87 4.16
CA THR A 264 -16.54 11.45 3.30
C THR A 264 -17.55 10.39 2.86
N LEU A 265 -17.07 9.20 2.45
CA LEU A 265 -17.94 8.09 2.07
C LEU A 265 -18.71 7.51 3.26
N GLN A 266 -18.14 7.52 4.47
CA GLN A 266 -18.87 7.16 5.68
C GLN A 266 -20.02 8.15 5.91
N ASP A 267 -19.80 9.46 5.77
CA ASP A 267 -20.87 10.46 5.89
C ASP A 267 -21.96 10.26 4.81
N ASP A 268 -21.58 9.86 3.60
CA ASP A 268 -22.53 9.50 2.54
C ASP A 268 -23.45 8.34 2.97
N PHE A 269 -22.86 7.29 3.56
CA PHE A 269 -23.60 6.16 4.10
C PHE A 269 -24.55 6.56 5.24
N GLU A 270 -24.07 7.34 6.22
CA GLU A 270 -24.91 7.80 7.34
C GLU A 270 -26.05 8.72 6.88
N ALA A 271 -25.85 9.44 5.76
CA ALA A 271 -26.89 10.25 5.13
C ALA A 271 -27.87 9.43 4.27
N GLY A 272 -27.71 8.10 4.18
CA GLY A 272 -28.56 7.22 3.39
C GLY A 272 -28.38 7.38 1.88
N ARG A 273 -27.21 7.82 1.41
CA ARG A 273 -26.92 7.91 -0.03
C ARG A 273 -26.66 6.52 -0.59
N GLU A 274 -27.37 6.15 -1.65
CA GLU A 274 -27.16 4.89 -2.36
C GLU A 274 -25.74 4.82 -2.97
N PRO A 275 -25.07 3.65 -2.92
CA PRO A 275 -23.73 3.51 -3.48
C PRO A 275 -23.77 3.47 -5.00
N GLU A 276 -22.88 4.23 -5.65
CA GLU A 276 -22.79 4.26 -7.10
C GLU A 276 -22.31 2.89 -7.63
N ARG A 277 -22.93 2.41 -8.71
CA ARG A 277 -22.55 1.16 -9.37
C ARG A 277 -21.27 1.35 -10.16
N LEU A 278 -20.23 0.60 -9.84
CA LEU A 278 -18.96 0.59 -10.57
C LEU A 278 -18.93 -0.57 -11.57
N VAL A 279 -18.45 -0.29 -12.78
CA VAL A 279 -18.29 -1.28 -13.85
C VAL A 279 -16.91 -1.94 -13.72
N GLU A 280 -16.90 -3.23 -13.34
CA GLU A 280 -15.66 -3.97 -13.02
C GLU A 280 -14.64 -4.02 -14.17
N HIS A 281 -15.10 -4.21 -15.41
CA HIS A 281 -14.19 -4.26 -16.55
C HIS A 281 -13.57 -2.89 -16.90
N TYR A 282 -14.17 -1.78 -16.45
CA TYR A 282 -13.53 -0.46 -16.51
C TYR A 282 -12.46 -0.33 -15.43
N LEU A 283 -12.70 -0.83 -14.21
CA LEU A 283 -11.69 -0.89 -13.16
C LEU A 283 -10.47 -1.70 -13.62
N ASP A 284 -10.68 -2.88 -14.20
CA ASP A 284 -9.57 -3.72 -14.70
C ASP A 284 -8.79 -3.06 -15.84
N GLN A 285 -9.47 -2.39 -16.77
CA GLN A 285 -8.82 -1.61 -17.82
C GLN A 285 -8.00 -0.45 -17.23
N ASN A 286 -8.55 0.26 -16.25
CA ASN A 286 -7.90 1.38 -15.59
C ASN A 286 -6.66 0.95 -14.81
N ARG A 287 -6.66 -0.25 -14.22
CA ARG A 287 -5.46 -0.85 -13.62
C ARG A 287 -4.29 -0.80 -14.57
N TRP A 288 -4.45 -1.38 -15.77
CA TRP A 288 -3.36 -1.44 -16.73
C TRP A 288 -2.86 -0.04 -17.09
N LYS A 289 -3.78 0.91 -17.28
CA LYS A 289 -3.46 2.29 -17.63
C LYS A 289 -2.67 2.99 -16.53
N ALA A 290 -3.09 2.86 -15.26
CA ALA A 290 -2.39 3.40 -14.11
C ALA A 290 -1.03 2.74 -13.87
N THR A 291 -0.95 1.40 -13.94
CA THR A 291 0.30 0.64 -13.81
C THR A 291 1.35 1.09 -14.84
N ARG A 292 0.94 1.39 -16.08
CA ARG A 292 1.84 1.62 -17.21
C ARG A 292 2.17 3.09 -17.49
N TYR A 293 1.18 3.99 -17.42
CA TYR A 293 1.25 5.32 -18.05
C TYR A 293 1.19 6.49 -17.06
N ASP A 294 1.20 6.23 -15.75
CA ASP A 294 1.30 7.27 -14.72
C ASP A 294 0.08 8.26 -14.77
N LEU A 295 0.22 9.47 -14.22
CA LEU A 295 -0.87 10.44 -14.03
C LEU A 295 -1.53 10.98 -15.31
N ASP A 296 -0.84 10.91 -16.45
CA ASP A 296 -1.35 11.44 -17.74
C ASP A 296 -2.13 10.37 -18.54
N ALA A 297 -2.29 9.17 -17.97
CA ALA A 297 -3.03 8.09 -18.59
C ALA A 297 -4.52 8.44 -18.74
N ARG A 298 -5.06 8.25 -19.95
CA ARG A 298 -6.52 8.26 -20.15
C ARG A 298 -7.16 7.01 -19.58
N ILE A 299 -8.17 7.17 -18.73
CA ILE A 299 -8.93 6.13 -18.04
C ILE A 299 -10.43 6.32 -18.28
N ILE A 300 -11.22 5.31 -17.94
CA ILE A 300 -12.68 5.33 -18.03
C ILE A 300 -13.24 5.51 -16.63
N GLU A 301 -13.98 6.58 -16.35
CA GLU A 301 -14.64 6.74 -15.05
C GLU A 301 -15.61 5.56 -14.84
N PRO A 302 -15.40 4.74 -13.79
CA PRO A 302 -16.03 3.42 -13.70
C PRO A 302 -17.55 3.44 -13.48
N HIS A 303 -18.16 4.57 -13.16
CA HIS A 303 -19.61 4.67 -13.00
C HIS A 303 -20.31 5.24 -14.25
N THR A 304 -19.77 6.32 -14.79
CA THR A 304 -20.35 7.15 -15.86
C THR A 304 -19.86 6.74 -17.25
N GLY A 305 -18.72 6.07 -17.37
CA GLY A 305 -18.09 5.73 -18.65
C GLY A 305 -17.36 6.90 -19.32
N GLU A 306 -17.27 8.06 -18.66
CA GLU A 306 -16.54 9.23 -19.17
C GLU A 306 -15.05 8.92 -19.35
N ILE A 307 -14.45 9.40 -20.44
CA ILE A 307 -13.00 9.28 -20.64
C ILE A 307 -12.30 10.55 -20.17
N LEU A 308 -11.43 10.41 -19.18
CA LEU A 308 -10.64 11.50 -18.60
C LEU A 308 -9.22 11.03 -18.25
N THR A 309 -8.34 11.91 -17.78
CA THR A 309 -7.02 11.50 -17.31
C THR A 309 -7.07 11.03 -15.86
N VAL A 310 -6.09 10.22 -15.44
CA VAL A 310 -5.89 9.87 -14.01
C VAL A 310 -5.79 11.13 -13.16
N ARG A 311 -5.05 12.13 -13.62
CA ARG A 311 -4.93 13.45 -12.99
C ARG A 311 -6.28 14.12 -12.79
N ASP A 312 -7.13 14.16 -13.81
CA ASP A 312 -8.48 14.77 -13.70
C ASP A 312 -9.36 14.00 -12.72
N GLN A 313 -9.27 12.67 -12.72
CA GLN A 313 -10.00 11.82 -11.76
C GLN A 313 -9.55 12.11 -10.32
N LEU A 314 -8.25 12.25 -10.07
CA LEU A 314 -7.73 12.61 -8.74
C LEU A 314 -8.12 14.03 -8.32
N LEU A 315 -8.16 14.99 -9.25
CA LEU A 315 -8.66 16.34 -8.95
C LEU A 315 -10.11 16.30 -8.47
N ARG A 316 -10.98 15.51 -9.12
CA ARG A 316 -12.37 15.32 -8.67
C ARG A 316 -12.45 14.72 -7.27
N LEU A 317 -11.58 13.76 -6.95
CA LEU A 317 -11.49 13.21 -5.59
C LEU A 317 -11.09 14.31 -4.60
N PHE A 318 -10.03 15.06 -4.90
CA PHE A 318 -9.50 16.09 -4.01
C PHE A 318 -10.51 17.21 -3.76
N ASP A 319 -11.25 17.63 -4.79
CA ASP A 319 -12.32 18.62 -4.66
C ASP A 319 -13.48 18.10 -3.80
N ARG A 320 -13.85 16.82 -3.96
CA ARG A 320 -14.91 16.18 -3.16
C ARG A 320 -14.54 16.08 -1.69
N ILE A 321 -13.29 15.75 -1.38
CA ILE A 321 -12.86 15.49 0.01
C ILE A 321 -12.35 16.74 0.72
N GLU A 322 -12.18 17.87 0.03
CA GLU A 322 -11.63 19.09 0.62
C GLU A 322 -12.38 19.57 1.89
N PRO A 323 -13.72 19.56 1.96
CA PRO A 323 -14.42 19.93 3.19
C PRO A 323 -14.06 19.01 4.36
N LYS A 324 -14.00 17.69 4.10
CA LYS A 324 -13.66 16.69 5.11
C LYS A 324 -12.18 16.77 5.51
N ALA A 325 -11.29 17.06 4.56
CA ALA A 325 -9.87 17.25 4.86
C ALA A 325 -9.65 18.43 5.81
N LYS A 326 -10.40 19.54 5.67
CA LYS A 326 -10.38 20.67 6.60
C LYS A 326 -10.90 20.31 7.99
N GLU A 327 -11.99 19.56 8.06
CA GLU A 327 -12.53 19.04 9.33
C GLU A 327 -11.53 18.14 10.06
N LEU A 328 -10.72 17.39 9.31
CA LEU A 328 -9.69 16.48 9.83
C LEU A 328 -8.31 17.15 10.02
N GLU A 329 -8.22 18.48 9.86
CA GLU A 329 -6.96 19.24 10.00
C GLU A 329 -5.85 18.71 9.07
N SER A 330 -6.21 18.44 7.81
CA SER A 330 -5.33 17.82 6.80
C SER A 330 -5.28 18.60 5.49
N ASP A 331 -5.68 19.87 5.50
CA ASP A 331 -5.74 20.72 4.31
C ASP A 331 -4.36 20.99 3.68
N HIS A 332 -3.29 21.14 4.48
CA HIS A 332 -1.92 21.26 3.97
C HIS A 332 -1.41 19.95 3.36
N HIS A 333 -1.78 18.80 3.92
CA HIS A 333 -1.48 17.48 3.32
C HIS A 333 -2.22 17.29 2.00
N LEU A 334 -3.49 17.72 1.92
CA LEU A 334 -4.25 17.70 0.66
C LEU A 334 -3.66 18.68 -0.36
N ALA A 335 -3.19 19.85 0.06
CA ALA A 335 -2.48 20.79 -0.80
C ALA A 335 -1.17 20.18 -1.33
N PHE A 336 -0.43 19.45 -0.50
CA PHE A 336 0.75 18.70 -0.94
C PHE A 336 0.37 17.59 -1.93
N ALA A 337 -0.72 16.85 -1.70
CA ALA A 337 -1.23 15.87 -2.66
C ALA A 337 -1.63 16.51 -4.01
N ARG A 338 -2.21 17.72 -4.00
CA ARG A 338 -2.46 18.50 -5.24
C ARG A 338 -1.15 18.89 -5.94
N HIS A 339 -0.12 19.27 -5.20
CA HIS A 339 1.21 19.52 -5.77
C HIS A 339 1.82 18.24 -6.37
N MET A 340 1.63 17.07 -5.73
CA MET A 340 2.09 15.79 -6.24
C MET A 340 1.51 15.45 -7.62
N LEU A 341 0.35 16.00 -7.99
CA LEU A 341 -0.18 15.83 -9.34
C LEU A 341 0.77 16.45 -10.36
N THR A 342 1.18 17.70 -10.17
CA THR A 342 2.00 18.44 -11.15
C THR A 342 3.49 18.17 -11.01
N ALA A 343 3.94 17.72 -9.84
CA ALA A 343 5.29 17.27 -9.61
C ALA A 343 5.58 15.94 -10.33
N GLU A 344 6.85 15.66 -10.52
CA GLU A 344 7.28 14.37 -11.06
C GLU A 344 7.08 13.25 -10.02
N THR A 345 6.53 12.11 -10.46
CA THR A 345 6.37 10.89 -9.65
C THR A 345 7.72 10.28 -9.28
N GLU A 346 7.80 9.58 -8.16
CA GLU A 346 9.07 8.96 -7.74
C GLU A 346 9.54 7.90 -8.76
N SER A 347 8.61 7.21 -9.42
CA SER A 347 8.91 6.36 -10.58
C SER A 347 9.65 7.10 -11.69
N ARG A 348 9.15 8.26 -12.14
CA ARG A 348 9.85 9.07 -13.15
C ARG A 348 11.18 9.63 -12.62
N GLN A 349 11.25 9.99 -11.34
CA GLN A 349 12.50 10.44 -10.69
C GLN A 349 13.57 9.34 -10.70
N GLN A 350 13.20 8.08 -10.42
CA GLN A 350 14.10 6.93 -10.49
C GLN A 350 14.64 6.72 -11.91
N VAL A 351 13.75 6.76 -12.92
CA VAL A 351 14.15 6.64 -14.32
C VAL A 351 15.12 7.75 -14.71
N ARG A 352 14.83 9.00 -14.36
CA ARG A 352 15.75 10.11 -14.64
C ARG A 352 17.10 9.90 -13.96
N PHE A 353 17.11 9.56 -12.68
CA PHE A 353 18.36 9.32 -11.95
C PHE A 353 19.19 8.21 -12.61
N TYR A 354 18.56 7.10 -12.97
CA TYR A 354 19.20 5.99 -13.67
C TYR A 354 19.84 6.42 -15.00
N GLU A 355 19.11 7.16 -15.86
CA GLU A 355 19.63 7.61 -17.15
C GLU A 355 20.78 8.63 -17.00
N GLN A 356 20.74 9.47 -15.95
CA GLN A 356 21.77 10.49 -15.69
C GLN A 356 23.03 9.95 -15.01
N ASN A 357 22.94 8.82 -14.31
CA ASN A 357 24.04 8.25 -13.53
C ASN A 357 24.56 6.93 -14.13
N GLY A 358 24.79 6.95 -15.45
CA GLY A 358 25.47 5.86 -16.15
C GLY A 358 24.70 4.53 -16.18
N ARG A 359 23.37 4.55 -15.94
CA ARG A 359 22.51 3.36 -15.95
C ARG A 359 22.93 2.29 -14.94
N ASP A 360 23.41 2.74 -13.78
CA ASP A 360 23.83 1.90 -12.68
C ASP A 360 22.69 1.68 -11.68
N LEU A 361 22.13 0.45 -11.66
CA LEU A 361 21.05 0.09 -10.74
C LEU A 361 21.50 0.03 -9.28
N ARG A 362 22.76 -0.26 -9.00
CA ARG A 362 23.30 -0.23 -7.64
C ARG A 362 23.35 1.19 -7.13
N GLN A 363 23.78 2.15 -7.95
CA GLN A 363 23.74 3.57 -7.58
C GLN A 363 22.32 4.08 -7.36
N LEU A 364 21.37 3.66 -8.20
CA LEU A 364 19.96 3.97 -8.00
C LEU A 364 19.48 3.47 -6.63
N GLU A 365 19.83 2.24 -6.27
CA GLU A 365 19.41 1.61 -5.02
C GLU A 365 19.98 2.33 -3.78
N LEU A 366 21.25 2.74 -3.85
CA LEU A 366 21.88 3.53 -2.78
C LEU A 366 21.28 4.95 -2.67
N GLU A 367 20.87 5.56 -3.79
CA GLU A 367 20.18 6.84 -3.76
C GLU A 367 18.77 6.71 -3.15
N LEU A 368 18.04 5.64 -3.45
CA LEU A 368 16.75 5.36 -2.82
C LEU A 368 16.90 5.15 -1.31
N ALA A 369 17.92 4.41 -0.87
CA ALA A 369 18.25 4.26 0.54
C ALA A 369 18.52 5.62 1.21
N ARG A 370 19.29 6.51 0.54
CA ARG A 370 19.57 7.86 1.04
C ARG A 370 18.28 8.67 1.20
N ARG A 371 17.43 8.71 0.16
CA ARG A 371 16.15 9.46 0.18
C ARG A 371 15.17 8.93 1.22
N THR A 372 15.16 7.62 1.44
CA THR A 372 14.28 6.98 2.44
C THR A 372 14.49 7.55 3.84
N MET A 373 15.70 8.03 4.14
CA MET A 373 16.12 8.56 5.43
C MET A 373 16.36 10.09 5.43
N ASP A 374 15.86 10.80 4.41
CA ASP A 374 15.95 12.25 4.24
C ASP A 374 14.63 12.89 4.72
N PHE A 375 14.61 13.38 5.98
CA PHE A 375 13.39 13.84 6.68
C PHE A 375 13.21 15.35 6.69
#